data_AF-A0A9D7JBR6-F1
#
_entry.id   AF-A0A9D7JBR6-F1
#
_cell.length_a   1.000
_cell.length_b   1.000
_cell.length_c   1.000
_cell.angle_alpha   90.00
_cell.angle_beta   90.00
_cell.angle_gamma   90.00
#
_symmetry.space_group_name_H-M   'P 1'
#
loop_
_entity.id
_entity.type
_entity.pdbx_description
1 polymer ?
#
loop_
_entity_poly.entity_id
_entity_poly.type
_entity_poly.pdbx_seq_one_letter_code
_entity_poly.pdbx_strand_id
1 'polypeptide(L)'
;MSPEALLAIVGMAAVTYAIRAGGYLLATRLPETGFIASWMKHLPGAVLAALVAHAITAGGTAEALAAAAVAILYLVTRNLFAAMAGGVLAVYLVRLALGG
;
A
#
# COMPACT_ATOMS: atom_id res chain seq x y z
N MET A 1 6.50 30.40 -1.51
CA MET A 1 5.41 29.41 -1.46
C MET A 1 4.14 30.15 -1.83
N SER A 2 3.39 29.68 -2.82
CA SER A 2 2.17 30.39 -3.25
C SER A 2 1.06 30.21 -2.19
N PRO A 3 0.24 31.24 -1.90
CA PRO A 3 -0.83 31.15 -0.90
C PRO A 3 -1.80 29.97 -1.14
N GLU A 4 -2.01 29.61 -2.40
CA GLU A 4 -2.85 28.51 -2.86
C GLU A 4 -2.25 27.15 -2.48
N ALA A 5 -0.93 27.00 -2.59
CA ALA A 5 -0.24 25.78 -2.18
C ALA A 5 -0.30 25.60 -0.66
N LEU A 6 -0.20 26.69 0.11
CA LEU A 6 -0.35 26.64 1.57
C LEU A 6 -1.78 26.22 1.94
N LEU A 7 -2.79 26.80 1.31
CA LEU A 7 -4.18 26.45 1.55
C LEU A 7 -4.46 24.98 1.18
N ALA A 8 -3.91 24.50 0.07
CA ALA A 8 -4.02 23.11 -0.36
C ALA A 8 -3.39 22.15 0.66
N ILE A 9 -2.17 22.43 1.14
CA ILE A 9 -1.49 21.59 2.14
C ILE A 9 -2.29 21.55 3.44
N VAL A 10 -2.74 22.70 3.95
CA VAL A 10 -3.54 22.78 5.17
C VAL A 10 -4.87 22.03 4.99
N GLY A 11 -5.53 22.17 3.84
CA GLY A 11 -6.75 21.43 3.52
C GLY A 11 -6.53 19.92 3.49
N MET A 12 -5.49 19.44 2.78
CA MET A 12 -5.12 18.02 2.74
C MET A 12 -4.80 17.50 4.14
N ALA A 13 -4.06 18.27 4.94
CA ALA A 13 -3.73 17.91 6.31
C ALA A 13 -4.99 17.79 7.17
N ALA A 14 -5.89 18.77 7.12
CA ALA A 14 -7.13 18.78 7.88
C ALA A 14 -7.99 17.55 7.57
N VAL A 15 -8.20 17.23 6.29
CA VAL A 15 -8.95 16.04 5.85
C VAL A 15 -8.25 14.75 6.31
N THR A 16 -6.93 14.65 6.15
CA THR A 16 -6.16 13.47 6.55
C THR A 16 -6.28 13.21 8.05
N TYR A 17 -6.13 14.26 8.88
CA TYR A 17 -6.27 14.13 10.33
C TYR A 17 -7.71 13.86 10.75
N ALA A 18 -8.70 14.44 10.08
CA ALA A 18 -10.11 14.15 10.33
C ALA A 18 -10.44 12.67 10.10
N ILE A 19 -9.94 12.06 9.02
CA ILE A 19 -10.15 10.62 8.74
C ILE A 19 -9.46 9.76 9.81
N ARG A 20 -8.21 10.09 10.20
CA ARG A 20 -7.49 9.34 11.24
C ARG A 20 -8.18 9.45 12.61
N ALA A 21 -8.54 10.67 13.02
CA ALA A 21 -9.22 10.92 14.28
C ALA A 21 -10.61 10.26 14.31
N GLY A 22 -11.37 10.38 13.21
CA GLY A 22 -12.66 9.73 13.05
C GLY A 22 -12.55 8.20 13.13
N GLY A 23 -11.54 7.61 12.48
CA GLY A 23 -11.25 6.18 12.57
C GLY A 23 -10.92 5.75 14.00
N TYR A 24 -10.13 6.52 14.75
CA TYR A 24 -9.83 6.25 16.15
C TYR A 24 -11.06 6.35 17.05
N LEU A 25 -11.91 7.37 16.86
CA LEU A 25 -13.15 7.52 17.61
C LEU A 25 -14.11 6.36 17.30
N LEU A 26 -14.22 5.97 16.03
CA LEU A 26 -15.06 4.85 15.61
C LEU A 26 -14.50 3.50 16.10
N ALA A 27 -13.17 3.34 16.17
CA ALA A 27 -12.48 2.16 16.67
C ALA A 27 -13.04 1.70 18.03
N THR A 28 -13.31 2.66 18.92
CA THR A 28 -13.85 2.39 20.27
C THR A 28 -15.30 1.90 20.29
N ARG A 29 -16.02 2.01 19.16
CA ARG A 29 -17.43 1.65 19.01
C ARG A 29 -17.63 0.37 18.19
N LEU A 30 -16.58 -0.23 17.64
CA LEU A 30 -16.75 -1.41 16.79
C LEU A 30 -17.03 -2.67 17.62
N PRO A 31 -17.83 -3.61 17.07
CA PRO A 31 -18.10 -4.87 17.75
C PRO A 31 -16.82 -5.70 17.89
N GLU A 32 -16.61 -6.28 19.06
CA GLU A 32 -15.48 -7.19 19.31
C GLU A 32 -15.79 -8.64 18.91
N THR A 33 -17.07 -8.99 18.77
CA THR A 33 -17.54 -10.34 18.47
C THR A 33 -18.50 -10.38 17.29
N GLY A 34 -18.70 -11.57 16.73
CA GLY A 34 -19.57 -11.79 15.57
C GLY A 34 -18.90 -11.56 14.22
N PHE A 35 -19.73 -11.52 13.17
CA PHE A 35 -19.28 -11.47 11.78
C PHE A 35 -18.45 -10.22 11.47
N ILE A 36 -18.89 -9.04 11.91
CA ILE A 36 -18.22 -7.76 11.63
C ILE A 36 -16.80 -7.75 12.22
N ALA A 37 -16.65 -8.23 13.46
CA ALA A 37 -15.34 -8.32 14.12
C ALA A 37 -14.38 -9.27 13.37
N SER A 38 -14.88 -10.40 12.86
CA SER A 38 -14.10 -11.33 12.05
C SER A 38 -13.68 -10.70 10.71
N TRP A 39 -14.61 -10.05 10.02
CA TRP A 39 -14.33 -9.35 8.76
C TRP A 39 -13.28 -8.25 8.92
N MET A 40 -13.36 -7.47 10.01
CA MET A 40 -12.37 -6.44 10.34
C MET A 40 -10.95 -6.97 10.47
N LYS A 41 -10.75 -8.19 10.98
CA LYS A 41 -9.42 -8.82 11.11
C LYS A 41 -8.79 -9.12 9.75
N HIS A 42 -9.60 -9.29 8.70
CA HIS A 42 -9.14 -9.54 7.34
C HIS A 42 -8.97 -8.28 6.49
N LEU A 43 -9.59 -7.16 6.91
CA LEU A 43 -9.56 -5.90 6.18
C LEU A 43 -8.14 -5.39 5.87
N PRO A 44 -7.17 -5.38 6.81
CA PRO A 44 -5.83 -4.85 6.52
C PRO A 44 -5.13 -5.58 5.38
N GLY A 45 -5.19 -6.92 5.39
CA GLY A 45 -4.60 -7.74 4.33
C GLY A 45 -5.30 -7.55 3.00
N ALA A 46 -6.64 -7.46 2.99
CA ALA A 46 -7.42 -7.24 1.77
C ALA A 46 -7.14 -5.87 1.14
N VAL A 47 -7.02 -4.81 1.95
CA VAL A 47 -6.69 -3.47 1.46
C VAL A 47 -5.28 -3.44 0.88
N LEU A 48 -4.29 -4.03 1.55
CA LEU A 48 -2.93 -4.13 1.02
C LEU A 48 -2.91 -4.91 -0.30
N ALA A 49 -3.62 -6.03 -0.38
CA ALA A 49 -3.72 -6.82 -1.60
C ALA A 49 -4.38 -6.03 -2.74
N ALA A 50 -5.44 -5.29 -2.47
CA ALA A 50 -6.11 -4.44 -3.45
C ALA A 50 -5.20 -3.30 -3.94
N LEU A 51 -4.43 -2.67 -3.06
CA LEU A 51 -3.46 -1.64 -3.42
C LEU A 51 -2.35 -2.19 -4.32
N VAL A 52 -1.81 -3.36 -3.98
CA VAL A 52 -0.79 -4.03 -4.80
C VAL A 52 -1.36 -4.45 -6.15
N ALA A 53 -2.56 -5.03 -6.17
CA ALA A 53 -3.25 -5.38 -7.42
C ALA A 53 -3.47 -4.16 -8.32
N HIS A 54 -3.91 -3.03 -7.76
CA HIS A 54 -4.03 -1.79 -8.51
C HIS A 54 -2.68 -1.27 -9.00
N ALA A 55 -1.64 -1.26 -8.15
CA ALA A 55 -0.31 -0.81 -8.53
C ALA A 55 0.27 -1.62 -9.70
N ILE A 56 0.01 -2.93 -9.75
CA ILE A 56 0.44 -3.81 -10.84
C ILE A 56 -0.37 -3.54 -12.12
N THR A 57 -1.69 -3.36 -12.00
CA THR A 57 -2.58 -3.17 -13.16
C THR A 57 -2.51 -1.76 -13.77
N ALA A 58 -2.28 -0.73 -12.95
CA ALA A 58 -2.04 0.64 -13.40
C ALA A 58 -0.60 0.84 -13.92
N GLY A 59 0.31 -0.07 -13.57
CA GLY A 59 1.66 -0.13 -14.11
C GLY A 59 1.72 -0.74 -15.52
N GLY A 60 2.93 -0.78 -16.08
CA GLY A 60 3.22 -1.46 -17.34
C GLY A 60 3.72 -2.90 -17.13
N THR A 61 4.27 -3.47 -18.19
CA THR A 61 4.92 -4.80 -18.15
C THR A 61 6.06 -4.85 -17.13
N ALA A 62 6.70 -3.72 -16.85
CA ALA A 62 7.75 -3.58 -15.87
C ALA A 62 7.29 -3.92 -14.44
N GLU A 63 6.18 -3.32 -14.02
CA GLU A 63 5.59 -3.52 -12.69
C GLU A 63 5.12 -4.96 -12.49
N ALA A 64 4.56 -5.59 -13.53
CA ALA A 64 4.14 -6.99 -13.48
C ALA A 64 5.33 -7.96 -13.29
N LEU A 65 6.42 -7.76 -14.05
CA LEU A 65 7.63 -8.58 -13.92
C LEU A 65 8.30 -8.39 -12.56
N ALA A 66 8.39 -7.15 -12.08
CA ALA A 66 8.95 -6.86 -10.77
C ALA A 66 8.11 -7.49 -9.65
N ALA A 67 6.78 -7.42 -9.72
CA ALA A 67 5.89 -8.05 -8.74
C ALA A 67 6.06 -9.58 -8.72
N ALA A 68 6.18 -10.22 -9.87
CA ALA A 68 6.44 -11.66 -9.97
C ALA A 68 7.80 -12.02 -9.35
N ALA A 69 8.86 -11.26 -9.64
CA ALA A 69 10.19 -11.47 -9.08
C ALA A 69 10.19 -11.37 -7.55
N VAL A 70 9.50 -10.38 -6.97
CA VAL A 70 9.33 -10.22 -5.51
C VAL A 70 8.59 -11.39 -4.90
N ALA A 71 7.49 -11.83 -5.54
CA ALA A 71 6.71 -12.95 -5.06
C ALA A 71 7.55 -14.23 -5.01
N ILE A 72 8.34 -14.51 -6.06
CA ILE A 72 9.26 -15.65 -6.11
C ILE A 72 10.33 -15.52 -5.02
N LEU A 73 10.94 -14.34 -4.88
CA LEU A 73 11.98 -14.12 -3.87
C LEU A 73 11.45 -14.35 -2.45
N TYR A 74 10.25 -13.86 -2.15
CA TYR A 74 9.61 -14.11 -0.87
C TYR A 74 9.29 -15.59 -0.65
N LEU A 75 8.78 -16.30 -1.68
CA LEU A 75 8.44 -17.71 -1.59
C LEU A 75 9.67 -18.60 -1.28
N VAL A 76 10.82 -18.26 -1.87
CA VAL A 76 12.08 -19.00 -1.69
C VAL A 76 12.75 -18.65 -0.37
N THR A 77 12.86 -17.35 -0.04
CA THR A 77 13.62 -16.91 1.14
C THR A 77 12.82 -16.97 2.44
N ARG A 78 11.47 -16.87 2.35
CA ARG A 78 10.56 -16.62 3.47
C ARG A 78 11.03 -15.49 4.40
N ASN A 79 11.80 -14.56 3.86
CA ASN A 79 12.41 -13.45 4.59
C ASN A 79 11.88 -12.12 4.04
N LEU A 80 11.17 -11.37 4.89
CA LEU A 80 10.56 -10.09 4.53
C LEU A 80 11.59 -9.04 4.13
N PHE A 81 12.74 -8.99 4.81
CA PHE A 81 13.81 -8.03 4.47
C PHE A 81 14.39 -8.32 3.08
N ALA A 82 14.63 -9.59 2.77
CA ALA A 82 15.11 -9.99 1.45
C ALA A 82 14.10 -9.65 0.35
N ALA A 83 12.81 -9.93 0.60
CA ALA A 83 11.73 -9.59 -0.33
C ALA A 83 11.60 -8.07 -0.57
N MET A 84 11.70 -7.26 0.48
CA MET A 84 11.65 -5.81 0.37
C MET A 84 12.82 -5.24 -0.42
N ALA A 85 14.06 -5.58 -0.02
CA ALA A 85 15.26 -5.10 -0.69
C ALA A 85 15.32 -5.56 -2.14
N GLY A 86 15.04 -6.85 -2.38
CA GLY A 86 15.00 -7.42 -3.71
C GLY A 86 13.89 -6.85 -4.57
N GLY A 87 12.76 -6.43 -3.99
CA GLY A 87 11.68 -5.81 -4.75
C GLY A 87 11.95 -4.40 -5.21
N VAL A 88 12.54 -3.57 -4.34
CA VAL A 88 13.02 -2.25 -4.76
C VAL A 88 14.04 -2.40 -5.88
N LEU A 89 14.97 -3.34 -5.75
CA LEU A 89 15.99 -3.60 -6.77
C LEU A 89 15.36 -4.13 -8.07
N ALA A 90 14.40 -5.05 -8.00
CA ALA A 90 13.72 -5.60 -9.16
C ALA A 90 12.97 -4.51 -9.94
N VAL A 91 12.17 -3.66 -9.26
CA VAL A 91 11.48 -2.54 -9.92
C VAL A 91 12.47 -1.60 -10.59
N TYR A 92 13.57 -1.27 -9.90
CA TYR A 92 14.62 -0.41 -10.45
C TYR A 92 15.26 -1.00 -11.72
N LEU A 93 15.71 -2.25 -11.66
CA LEU A 93 16.38 -2.91 -12.79
C LEU A 93 15.45 -3.12 -13.98
N VAL A 94 14.19 -3.50 -13.72
CA VAL A 94 13.21 -3.72 -14.80
C VAL A 94 12.85 -2.40 -15.48
N ARG A 95 12.69 -1.31 -14.72
CA ARG A 95 12.49 0.02 -15.30
C ARG A 95 13.71 0.50 -16.10
N LEU A 96 14.92 0.22 -15.63
CA LEU A 96 16.14 0.54 -16.37
C LEU A 96 16.24 -0.26 -17.69
N ALA A 97 15.81 -1.52 -17.68
CA ALA A 97 15.86 -2.39 -18.86
C ALA A 97 14.77 -2.11 -19.90
N LEU A 98 13.59 -1.61 -19.47
CA LEU A 98 12.43 -1.35 -20.35
C LEU A 98 12.21 0.14 -20.67
N GLY A 99 12.85 1.03 -19.92
CA GLY A 99 12.67 2.49 -20.00
C GLY A 99 13.96 3.29 -20.22
N GLY A 100 15.04 2.64 -20.66
CA GLY A 100 16.08 3.28 -21.49
C GLY A 100 15.67 3.20 -22.96
#